data_AF-A0A7V4M087-F1
#
_entry.id   AF-A0A7V4M087-F1
#
_cell.length_a   1.000
_cell.length_b   1.000
_cell.length_c   1.000
_cell.angle_alpha   90.00
_cell.angle_beta   90.00
_cell.angle_gamma   90.00
#
_symmetry.space_group_name_H-M   'P 1'
#
loop_
_entity.id
_entity.type
_entity.pdbx_description
1 polymer ?
#
loop_
_entity_poly.entity_id
_entity_poly.type
_entity_poly.pdbx_seq_one_letter_code
_entity_poly.pdbx_strand_id
1 'polypeptide(L)'
;MIPAKPPGPQGPRQISLGERAMSEHFEARTLYDIPLEFDADRLMRQAHVEPGSDDAIVFSRLVDIARMTARPKAVFRECFVTGRHDGIVEIEGIRFASSVLARNLEKTDRVFAYVATCGAEMDEATPRHGDPLQDYWWDMLKAVALAASVRFLSDFLVTRYGLGRAASMAPGSGDASVWPVEQQKQLFCLIGDIERLINVRLTESCLMIPNKSVSGMKFQTERDFRTCQLCRRQTCPNRMAPFDRNLWNAFHGLAP
;
A
#
# COMPACT_ATOMS: atom_id res chain seq x y z
N MET A 1 12.25 38.88 57.97
CA MET A 1 11.56 39.00 56.66
C MET A 1 11.57 37.62 56.03
N ILE A 2 10.38 37.09 55.73
CA ILE A 2 10.10 35.69 55.41
C ILE A 2 10.39 35.43 53.91
N PRO A 3 11.07 34.33 53.52
CA PRO A 3 11.35 34.04 52.11
C PRO A 3 10.09 33.59 51.36
N ALA A 4 9.96 34.03 50.10
CA ALA A 4 8.85 33.69 49.23
C ALA A 4 8.87 32.19 48.85
N LYS A 5 7.68 31.57 48.89
CA LYS A 5 7.43 30.16 48.57
C LYS A 5 7.46 29.94 47.04
N PRO A 6 8.08 28.87 46.52
CA PRO A 6 8.09 28.59 45.08
C PRO A 6 6.71 28.12 44.58
N PRO A 7 6.38 28.34 43.29
CA PRO A 7 5.11 27.88 42.73
C PRO A 7 5.08 26.34 42.69
N GLY A 8 3.95 25.78 43.13
CA GLY A 8 3.72 24.34 43.14
C GLY A 8 3.58 23.74 41.73
N PRO A 9 3.69 22.41 41.60
CA PRO A 9 3.64 21.72 40.32
C PRO A 9 2.27 21.92 39.67
N GLN A 10 2.28 22.34 38.40
CA GLN A 10 1.09 22.37 37.56
C GLN A 10 0.59 20.93 37.38
N GLY A 11 -0.63 20.65 37.85
CA GLY A 11 -1.27 19.35 37.67
C GLY A 11 -1.44 18.98 36.19
N PRO A 12 -1.65 17.70 35.87
CA PRO A 12 -1.74 17.24 34.49
C PRO A 12 -2.89 17.95 33.77
N ARG A 13 -2.60 18.57 32.62
CA ARG A 13 -3.61 19.22 31.77
C ARG A 13 -4.66 18.19 31.36
N GLN A 14 -5.90 18.45 31.75
CA GLN A 14 -7.06 17.65 31.39
C GLN A 14 -7.43 17.99 29.94
N ILE A 15 -6.98 17.16 29.00
CA ILE A 15 -7.25 17.32 27.56
C ILE A 15 -8.75 17.06 27.33
N SER A 16 -9.43 17.97 26.63
CA SER A 16 -10.89 17.91 26.43
C SER A 16 -11.31 16.72 25.53
N LEU A 17 -12.55 16.23 25.65
CA LEU A 17 -13.08 15.17 24.78
C LEU A 17 -13.01 15.55 23.29
N GLY A 18 -13.08 16.85 22.95
CA GLY A 18 -12.95 17.36 21.59
C GLY A 18 -11.53 17.25 21.01
N GLU A 19 -10.50 17.50 21.83
CA GLU A 19 -9.10 17.31 21.44
C GLU A 19 -8.72 15.83 21.31
N ARG A 20 -9.34 14.94 22.11
CA ARG A 20 -9.18 13.48 21.94
C ARG A 20 -9.78 13.00 20.62
N ALA A 21 -11.00 13.44 20.28
CA ALA A 21 -11.62 13.11 19.00
C ALA A 21 -10.86 13.67 17.79
N MET A 22 -10.25 14.86 17.90
CA MET A 22 -9.38 15.40 16.85
C MET A 22 -8.04 14.67 16.75
N SER A 23 -7.50 14.12 17.84
CA SER A 23 -6.23 13.38 17.83
C SER A 23 -6.32 11.99 17.20
N GLU A 24 -7.49 11.36 17.22
CA GLU A 24 -7.70 10.03 16.63
C GLU A 24 -7.65 10.02 15.09
N HIS A 25 -7.78 11.18 14.45
CA HIS A 25 -7.81 11.31 12.99
C HIS A 25 -6.43 11.51 12.33
N PHE A 26 -5.36 11.69 13.10
CA PHE A 26 -4.03 12.02 12.55
C PHE A 26 -3.01 10.88 12.57
N GLU A 27 -3.26 9.81 13.30
CA GLU A 27 -2.28 8.72 13.44
C GLU A 27 -2.47 7.60 12.40
N ALA A 28 -1.36 6.97 12.02
CA ALA A 28 -1.39 5.80 11.16
C ALA A 28 -2.08 4.64 11.90
N ARG A 29 -2.99 3.96 11.21
CA ARG A 29 -3.74 2.81 11.71
C ARG A 29 -3.25 1.55 11.03
N THR A 30 -3.05 0.51 11.84
CA THR A 30 -2.63 -0.80 11.34
C THR A 30 -3.77 -1.80 11.35
N LEU A 31 -3.81 -2.63 10.32
CA LEU A 31 -4.68 -3.78 10.15
C LEU A 31 -3.81 -5.04 10.29
N TYR A 32 -4.13 -5.82 11.31
CA TYR A 32 -3.56 -7.13 11.59
C TYR A 32 -4.62 -8.21 11.39
N ASP A 33 -4.24 -9.48 11.58
CA ASP A 33 -5.14 -10.65 11.54
C ASP A 33 -5.99 -10.72 10.27
N ILE A 34 -5.39 -10.32 9.14
CA ILE A 34 -6.06 -10.29 7.84
C ILE A 34 -6.37 -11.73 7.40
N PRO A 35 -7.65 -12.06 7.12
CA PRO A 35 -8.02 -13.40 6.67
C PRO A 35 -7.27 -13.82 5.40
N LEU A 36 -6.63 -14.96 5.47
CA LEU A 36 -5.80 -15.53 4.41
C LEU A 36 -6.05 -17.03 4.31
N GLU A 37 -6.25 -17.49 3.08
CA GLU A 37 -6.40 -18.89 2.76
C GLU A 37 -5.47 -19.26 1.60
N PHE A 38 -4.82 -20.41 1.73
CA PHE A 38 -4.04 -21.02 0.67
C PHE A 38 -4.78 -22.27 0.18
N ASP A 39 -5.51 -22.13 -0.94
CA ASP A 39 -6.11 -23.23 -1.68
C ASP A 39 -5.01 -23.98 -2.44
N ALA A 40 -4.51 -25.05 -1.82
CA ALA A 40 -3.36 -25.81 -2.32
C ALA A 40 -3.60 -26.35 -3.73
N ASP A 41 -4.79 -26.88 -4.02
CA ASP A 41 -5.10 -27.47 -5.32
C ASP A 41 -5.12 -26.41 -6.42
N ARG A 42 -5.72 -25.25 -6.15
CA ARG A 42 -5.71 -24.13 -7.09
C ARG A 42 -4.29 -23.60 -7.30
N LEU A 43 -3.52 -23.48 -6.22
CA LEU A 43 -2.16 -22.96 -6.28
C LEU A 43 -1.22 -23.91 -7.02
N MET A 44 -1.35 -25.23 -6.86
CA MET A 44 -0.62 -26.22 -7.66
C MET A 44 -0.93 -26.07 -9.15
N ARG A 45 -2.20 -25.92 -9.53
CA ARG A 45 -2.57 -25.69 -10.94
C ARG A 45 -1.96 -24.41 -11.50
N GLN A 46 -1.94 -23.33 -10.72
CA GLN A 46 -1.31 -22.06 -11.11
C GLN A 46 0.21 -22.16 -11.21
N ALA A 47 0.81 -22.98 -10.36
CA ALA A 47 2.23 -23.28 -10.35
C ALA A 47 2.63 -24.33 -11.40
N HIS A 48 1.68 -24.84 -12.18
CA HIS A 48 1.88 -25.93 -13.15
C HIS A 48 2.49 -27.19 -12.54
N VAL A 49 2.16 -27.47 -11.27
CA VAL A 49 2.61 -28.67 -10.54
C VAL A 49 1.67 -29.83 -10.82
N GLU A 50 2.23 -30.96 -11.26
CA GLU A 50 1.46 -32.18 -11.53
C GLU A 50 1.05 -32.88 -10.22
N PRO A 51 -0.25 -33.18 -9.99
CA PRO A 51 -0.70 -33.88 -8.81
C PRO A 51 -0.02 -35.26 -8.65
N GLY A 52 0.41 -35.59 -7.43
CA GLY A 52 1.04 -36.87 -7.12
C GLY A 52 2.54 -36.98 -7.48
N SER A 53 3.12 -35.95 -8.08
CA SER A 53 4.57 -35.87 -8.34
C SER A 53 5.38 -35.55 -7.07
N ASP A 54 6.70 -35.72 -7.14
CA ASP A 54 7.62 -35.26 -6.09
C ASP A 54 7.52 -33.74 -5.88
N ASP A 55 7.31 -32.98 -6.95
CA ASP A 55 7.07 -31.53 -6.91
C ASP A 55 5.80 -31.20 -6.13
N ALA A 56 4.74 -31.99 -6.24
CA ALA A 56 3.52 -31.79 -5.45
C ALA A 56 3.77 -31.97 -3.95
N ILE A 57 4.64 -32.90 -3.55
CA ILE A 57 5.03 -33.08 -2.15
C ILE A 57 5.80 -31.86 -1.65
N VAL A 58 6.76 -31.37 -2.43
CA VAL A 58 7.56 -30.17 -2.10
C VAL A 58 6.65 -28.94 -2.02
N PHE A 59 5.80 -28.72 -3.02
CA PHE A 59 4.87 -27.60 -3.07
C PHE A 59 3.91 -27.60 -1.88
N SER A 60 3.35 -28.76 -1.52
CA SER A 60 2.46 -28.88 -0.35
C SER A 60 3.17 -28.47 0.94
N ARG A 61 4.45 -28.84 1.11
CA ARG A 61 5.25 -28.39 2.26
C ARG A 61 5.45 -26.87 2.26
N LEU A 62 5.70 -26.25 1.11
CA LEU A 62 5.78 -24.78 1.00
C LEU A 62 4.46 -24.13 1.41
N VAL A 63 3.33 -24.66 0.96
CA VAL A 63 2.00 -24.18 1.36
C VAL A 63 1.81 -24.27 2.89
N ASP A 64 2.21 -25.38 3.51
CA ASP A 64 2.10 -25.56 4.96
C ASP A 64 2.98 -24.56 5.72
N ILE A 65 4.21 -24.32 5.27
CA ILE A 65 5.08 -23.29 5.84
C ILE A 65 4.42 -21.91 5.69
N ALA A 66 3.91 -21.59 4.50
CA ALA A 66 3.23 -20.31 4.25
C ALA A 66 2.00 -20.11 5.16
N ARG A 67 1.20 -21.16 5.42
CA ARG A 67 0.08 -21.10 6.37
C ARG A 67 0.56 -20.75 7.78
N MET A 68 1.70 -21.29 8.20
CA MET A 68 2.25 -21.05 9.53
C MET A 68 2.86 -19.65 9.66
N THR A 69 3.48 -19.13 8.60
CA THR A 69 4.37 -17.96 8.66
C THR A 69 3.77 -16.69 8.06
N ALA A 70 2.81 -16.79 7.14
CA ALA A 70 2.20 -15.61 6.54
C ALA A 70 1.50 -14.77 7.61
N ARG A 71 1.89 -13.50 7.70
CA ARG A 71 1.30 -12.48 8.58
C ARG A 71 0.99 -11.25 7.73
N PRO A 72 -0.02 -11.33 6.84
CA PRO A 72 -0.46 -10.19 6.03
C PRO A 72 -0.83 -9.02 6.94
N LYS A 73 -0.28 -7.85 6.63
CA LYS A 73 -0.48 -6.61 7.39
C LYS A 73 -0.71 -5.45 6.43
N ALA A 74 -1.42 -4.43 6.90
CA ALA A 74 -1.50 -3.16 6.21
C ALA A 74 -1.49 -2.00 7.21
N VAL A 75 -0.86 -0.89 6.85
CA VAL A 75 -0.94 0.38 7.56
C VAL A 75 -1.51 1.43 6.63
N PHE A 76 -2.36 2.30 7.15
CA PHE A 76 -2.86 3.44 6.40
C PHE A 76 -2.99 4.66 7.29
N ARG A 77 -3.02 5.83 6.66
CA ARG A 77 -3.29 7.11 7.31
C ARG A 77 -4.30 7.89 6.48
N GLU A 78 -5.32 8.42 7.14
CA GLU A 78 -6.23 9.40 6.54
C GLU A 78 -5.49 10.74 6.47
N CYS A 79 -5.47 11.36 5.29
CA CYS A 79 -4.73 12.59 5.05
C CYS A 79 -5.56 13.54 4.18
N PHE A 80 -5.32 14.85 4.33
CA PHE A 80 -6.04 15.88 3.61
C PHE A 80 -5.15 16.64 2.63
N VAL A 81 -5.72 16.99 1.49
CA VAL A 81 -5.09 17.85 0.50
C VAL A 81 -5.05 19.27 1.06
N THR A 82 -3.84 19.79 1.23
CA THR A 82 -3.58 21.14 1.77
C THR A 82 -3.25 22.16 0.69
N GLY A 83 -2.93 21.71 -0.52
CA GLY A 83 -2.56 22.60 -1.63
C GLY A 83 -2.63 21.91 -2.98
N ARG A 84 -2.98 22.69 -4.01
CA ARG A 84 -3.04 22.22 -5.40
C ARG A 84 -2.32 23.23 -6.28
N HIS A 85 -1.34 22.76 -7.03
CA HIS A 85 -0.52 23.53 -7.94
C HIS A 85 -0.43 22.79 -9.28
N ASP A 86 0.10 23.46 -10.31
CA ASP A 86 0.27 22.80 -11.60
C ASP A 86 1.26 21.63 -11.49
N GLY A 87 0.79 20.42 -11.81
CA GLY A 87 1.59 19.19 -11.73
C GLY A 87 1.93 18.71 -10.30
N ILE A 88 1.52 19.40 -9.25
CA ILE A 88 1.90 19.13 -7.85
C ILE A 88 0.67 19.18 -6.94
N VAL A 89 0.54 18.21 -6.06
CA VAL A 89 -0.44 18.22 -4.96
C VAL A 89 0.29 18.21 -3.62
N GLU A 90 -0.18 19.02 -2.68
CA GLU A 90 0.31 19.03 -1.30
C GLU A 90 -0.70 18.31 -0.41
N ILE A 91 -0.23 17.34 0.38
CA ILE A 91 -1.04 16.55 1.31
C ILE A 91 -0.36 16.63 2.66
N GLU A 92 -1.05 17.20 3.66
CA GLU A 92 -0.47 17.48 4.99
C GLU A 92 0.88 18.23 4.91
N GLY A 93 1.00 19.18 3.95
CA GLY A 93 2.24 19.93 3.71
C GLY A 93 3.35 19.19 2.96
N ILE A 94 3.17 17.90 2.63
CA ILE A 94 4.13 17.12 1.83
C ILE A 94 3.78 17.25 0.33
N ARG A 95 4.78 17.60 -0.48
CA ARG A 95 4.63 17.80 -1.93
C ARG A 95 4.80 16.51 -2.72
N PHE A 96 3.82 16.18 -3.54
CA PHE A 96 3.87 15.09 -4.51
C PHE A 96 3.87 15.64 -5.93
N ALA A 97 4.94 15.35 -6.69
CA ALA A 97 5.08 15.76 -8.08
C ALA A 97 4.53 14.67 -9.01
N SER A 98 3.30 14.88 -9.47
CA SER A 98 2.61 14.03 -10.46
C SER A 98 1.39 14.79 -10.97
N SER A 99 1.40 15.17 -12.25
CA SER A 99 0.25 15.82 -12.89
C SER A 99 -0.99 14.92 -12.91
N VAL A 100 -0.78 13.61 -13.04
CA VAL A 100 -1.86 12.62 -13.00
C VAL A 100 -2.50 12.57 -11.61
N LEU A 101 -1.69 12.51 -10.55
CA LEU A 101 -2.20 12.51 -9.17
C LEU A 101 -2.90 13.84 -8.86
N ALA A 102 -2.27 14.97 -9.18
CA ALA A 102 -2.84 16.30 -8.94
C ALA A 102 -4.20 16.46 -9.60
N ARG A 103 -4.34 16.01 -10.86
CA ARG A 103 -5.63 16.05 -11.57
C ARG A 103 -6.67 15.09 -11.00
N ASN A 104 -6.27 13.87 -10.62
CA ASN A 104 -7.18 12.93 -9.98
C ASN A 104 -7.68 13.42 -8.61
N LEU A 105 -6.93 14.31 -7.96
CA LEU A 105 -7.28 14.92 -6.66
C LEU A 105 -7.83 16.35 -6.77
N GLU A 106 -8.12 16.84 -7.98
CA GLU A 106 -8.58 18.22 -8.21
C GLU A 106 -9.83 18.58 -7.38
N LYS A 107 -10.76 17.63 -7.26
CA LYS A 107 -12.01 17.75 -6.50
C LYS A 107 -12.09 16.83 -5.27
N THR A 108 -10.96 16.26 -4.87
CA THR A 108 -10.89 15.30 -3.77
C THR A 108 -9.98 15.82 -2.68
N ASP A 109 -10.55 16.18 -1.54
CA ASP A 109 -9.78 16.74 -0.40
C ASP A 109 -9.22 15.69 0.54
N ARG A 110 -9.67 14.44 0.45
CA ARG A 110 -9.28 13.36 1.35
C ARG A 110 -8.67 12.18 0.62
N VAL A 111 -7.53 11.72 1.12
CA VAL A 111 -6.83 10.53 0.63
C VAL A 111 -6.49 9.60 1.79
N PHE A 112 -6.29 8.32 1.47
CA PHE A 112 -5.78 7.31 2.39
C PHE A 112 -4.44 6.84 1.87
N ALA A 113 -3.35 7.35 2.45
CA ALA A 113 -2.01 6.86 2.17
C ALA A 113 -1.82 5.51 2.85
N TYR A 114 -1.27 4.51 2.16
CA TYR A 114 -1.17 3.16 2.71
C TYR A 114 0.08 2.40 2.28
N VAL A 115 0.41 1.39 3.08
CA VAL A 115 1.32 0.27 2.76
C VAL A 115 0.63 -1.04 3.14
N ALA A 116 0.72 -2.05 2.28
CA ALA A 116 0.24 -3.41 2.54
C ALA A 116 1.34 -4.42 2.20
N THR A 117 1.47 -5.50 2.97
CA THR A 117 2.55 -6.48 2.84
C THR A 117 2.05 -7.90 3.10
N CYS A 118 2.78 -8.91 2.59
CA CYS A 118 2.60 -10.32 2.97
C CYS A 118 3.06 -10.63 4.41
N GLY A 119 3.82 -9.72 5.04
CA GLY A 119 4.50 -9.93 6.31
C GLY A 119 5.97 -10.32 6.12
N ALA A 120 6.85 -9.82 7.00
CA ALA A 120 8.29 -10.09 6.97
C ALA A 120 8.62 -11.53 7.39
N GLU A 121 7.72 -12.15 8.14
CA GLU A 121 7.81 -13.51 8.63
C GLU A 121 7.94 -14.54 7.48
N MET A 122 7.41 -14.24 6.30
CA MET A 122 7.60 -15.11 5.12
C MET A 122 9.00 -15.01 4.52
N ASP A 123 9.67 -13.86 4.63
CA ASP A 123 11.05 -13.71 4.15
C ASP A 123 12.00 -14.49 5.06
N GLU A 124 11.77 -14.42 6.38
CA GLU A 124 12.53 -15.13 7.41
C GLU A 124 12.35 -16.66 7.33
N ALA A 125 11.16 -17.12 6.95
CA ALA A 125 10.83 -18.54 6.88
C ALA A 125 11.19 -19.21 5.54
N THR A 126 11.92 -18.53 4.66
CA THR A 126 12.25 -19.05 3.33
C THR A 126 13.00 -20.39 3.46
N PRO A 127 12.40 -21.53 3.05
CA PRO A 127 12.85 -22.84 3.52
C PRO A 127 14.18 -23.30 2.89
N ARG A 128 14.50 -22.86 1.67
CA ARG A 128 15.79 -23.10 0.99
C ARG A 128 16.02 -22.05 -0.09
N HIS A 129 17.06 -21.24 0.06
CA HIS A 129 17.51 -20.35 -1.00
C HIS A 129 18.28 -21.14 -2.08
N GLY A 130 18.05 -20.83 -3.35
CA GLY A 130 18.91 -21.26 -4.46
C GLY A 130 18.36 -22.38 -5.34
N ASP A 131 17.14 -22.85 -5.07
CA ASP A 131 16.36 -23.63 -6.05
C ASP A 131 15.38 -22.68 -6.76
N PRO A 132 15.63 -22.32 -8.05
CA PRO A 132 14.81 -21.34 -8.76
C PRO A 132 13.33 -21.70 -8.84
N LEU A 133 12.99 -23.00 -8.85
CA LEU A 133 11.60 -23.46 -8.96
C LEU A 133 10.87 -23.29 -7.62
N GLN A 134 11.51 -23.66 -6.52
CA GLN A 134 10.95 -23.44 -5.18
C GLN A 134 10.90 -21.95 -4.83
N ASP A 135 11.92 -21.17 -5.21
CA ASP A 135 11.93 -19.71 -5.03
C ASP A 135 10.77 -19.06 -5.79
N TYR A 136 10.45 -19.53 -7.00
CA TYR A 136 9.28 -19.09 -7.76
C TYR A 136 7.96 -19.45 -7.06
N TRP A 137 7.81 -20.70 -6.58
CA TRP A 137 6.62 -21.10 -5.84
C TRP A 137 6.45 -20.31 -4.53
N TRP A 138 7.55 -20.04 -3.82
CA TRP A 138 7.53 -19.23 -2.61
C TRP A 138 7.10 -17.78 -2.90
N ASP A 139 7.64 -17.18 -3.97
CA ASP A 139 7.25 -15.84 -4.42
C ASP A 139 5.76 -15.78 -4.81
N MET A 140 5.23 -16.84 -5.43
CA MET A 140 3.80 -16.99 -5.71
C MET A 140 2.97 -17.01 -4.42
N LEU A 141 3.35 -17.79 -3.41
CA LEU A 141 2.64 -17.86 -2.12
C LEU A 141 2.66 -16.50 -1.39
N LYS A 142 3.80 -15.81 -1.39
CA LYS A 142 3.88 -14.45 -0.83
C LYS A 142 2.96 -13.47 -1.58
N ALA A 143 2.80 -13.62 -2.90
CA ALA A 143 1.87 -12.81 -3.68
C ALA A 143 0.40 -13.06 -3.29
N VAL A 144 0.02 -14.28 -2.92
CA VAL A 144 -1.32 -14.60 -2.39
C VAL A 144 -1.57 -13.86 -1.07
N ALA A 145 -0.60 -13.91 -0.14
CA ALA A 145 -0.69 -13.20 1.13
C ALA A 145 -0.80 -11.67 0.95
N LEU A 146 0.02 -11.10 0.06
CA LEU A 146 -0.07 -9.68 -0.30
C LEU A 146 -1.45 -9.33 -0.89
N ALA A 147 -1.99 -10.16 -1.79
CA ALA A 147 -3.30 -9.94 -2.39
C ALA A 147 -4.42 -9.95 -1.34
N ALA A 148 -4.31 -10.77 -0.29
CA ALA A 148 -5.21 -10.73 0.85
C ALA A 148 -5.12 -9.39 1.61
N SER A 149 -3.92 -8.90 1.92
CA SER A 149 -3.72 -7.59 2.57
C SER A 149 -4.32 -6.44 1.76
N VAL A 150 -4.07 -6.42 0.45
CA VAL A 150 -4.57 -5.36 -0.44
C VAL A 150 -6.09 -5.37 -0.53
N ARG A 151 -6.69 -6.56 -0.69
CA ARG A 151 -8.16 -6.71 -0.75
C ARG A 151 -8.78 -6.26 0.56
N PHE A 152 -8.29 -6.78 1.68
CA PHE A 152 -8.82 -6.46 3.00
C PHE A 152 -8.73 -4.96 3.30
N LEU A 153 -7.56 -4.35 3.08
CA LEU A 153 -7.39 -2.90 3.22
C LEU A 153 -8.37 -2.13 2.33
N SER A 154 -8.50 -2.50 1.07
CA SER A 154 -9.39 -1.83 0.12
C SER A 154 -10.85 -1.89 0.59
N ASP A 155 -11.32 -3.07 0.98
CA ASP A 155 -12.69 -3.29 1.42
C ASP A 155 -12.97 -2.58 2.75
N PHE A 156 -11.99 -2.63 3.67
CA PHE A 156 -12.03 -1.90 4.94
C PHE A 156 -12.17 -0.40 4.69
N LEU A 157 -11.33 0.19 3.84
CA LEU A 157 -11.37 1.63 3.55
C LEU A 157 -12.69 2.05 2.88
N VAL A 158 -13.16 1.29 1.89
CA VAL A 158 -14.43 1.59 1.20
C VAL A 158 -15.61 1.52 2.17
N THR A 159 -15.68 0.48 2.99
CA THR A 159 -16.79 0.25 3.92
C THR A 159 -16.75 1.22 5.10
N ARG A 160 -15.60 1.33 5.77
CA ARG A 160 -15.45 2.10 7.02
C ARG A 160 -15.51 3.61 6.81
N TYR A 161 -15.06 4.09 5.65
CA TYR A 161 -14.99 5.53 5.34
C TYR A 161 -15.96 5.97 4.24
N GLY A 162 -16.80 5.07 3.74
CA GLY A 162 -17.89 5.38 2.83
C GLY A 162 -17.42 5.93 1.48
N LEU A 163 -16.31 5.40 0.94
CA LEU A 163 -15.69 5.96 -0.28
C LEU A 163 -16.56 5.77 -1.53
N GLY A 164 -17.53 4.85 -1.51
CA GLY A 164 -18.29 4.47 -2.68
C GLY A 164 -17.36 4.05 -3.82
N ARG A 165 -17.38 4.78 -4.93
CA ARG A 165 -16.42 4.60 -6.02
C ARG A 165 -15.06 5.17 -5.62
N ALA A 166 -14.04 4.32 -5.61
CA ALA A 166 -12.69 4.67 -5.20
C ALA A 166 -11.64 4.26 -6.25
N ALA A 167 -10.63 5.09 -6.42
CA ALA A 167 -9.42 4.78 -7.19
C ALA A 167 -8.22 4.58 -6.25
N SER A 168 -7.18 3.96 -6.79
CA SER A 168 -5.87 3.90 -6.14
C SER A 168 -4.78 4.26 -7.15
N MET A 169 -3.79 4.99 -6.66
CA MET A 169 -2.56 5.31 -7.39
C MET A 169 -1.35 4.99 -6.52
N ALA A 170 -0.24 4.61 -7.15
CA ALA A 170 1.00 4.28 -6.46
C ALA A 170 2.20 4.86 -7.21
N PRO A 171 3.20 5.42 -6.50
CA PRO A 171 4.50 5.73 -7.10
C PRO A 171 5.07 4.51 -7.83
N GLY A 172 5.68 4.74 -8.99
CA GLY A 172 6.29 3.69 -9.81
C GLY A 172 5.30 2.79 -10.58
N SER A 173 3.99 2.97 -10.41
CA SER A 173 2.99 2.27 -11.22
C SER A 173 2.74 2.98 -12.54
N GLY A 174 2.74 2.22 -13.64
CA GLY A 174 2.52 2.74 -14.99
C GLY A 174 3.81 3.22 -15.66
N ASP A 175 3.69 4.13 -16.62
CA ASP A 175 4.85 4.85 -17.17
C ASP A 175 5.46 5.77 -16.09
N ALA A 176 6.78 5.98 -16.14
CA ALA A 176 7.49 6.85 -15.18
C ALA A 176 6.96 8.29 -15.14
N SER A 177 6.36 8.76 -16.24
CA SER A 177 5.72 10.08 -16.34
C SER A 177 4.38 10.19 -15.58
N VAL A 178 3.81 9.06 -15.12
CA VAL A 178 2.54 9.06 -14.40
C VAL A 178 2.75 9.46 -12.94
N TRP A 179 3.57 8.71 -12.22
CA TRP A 179 3.98 9.03 -10.85
C TRP A 179 5.35 8.39 -10.57
N PRO A 180 6.43 9.19 -10.48
CA PRO A 180 7.79 8.67 -10.29
C PRO A 180 7.93 7.80 -9.04
N VAL A 181 8.74 6.74 -9.12
CA VAL A 181 8.93 5.79 -7.99
C VAL A 181 9.61 6.46 -6.79
N GLU A 182 10.41 7.49 -7.02
CA GLU A 182 11.12 8.24 -5.97
C GLU A 182 10.15 8.89 -4.97
N GLN A 183 8.90 9.16 -5.41
CA GLN A 183 7.82 9.67 -4.58
C GLN A 183 7.35 8.67 -3.51
N GLN A 184 7.84 7.43 -3.51
CA GLN A 184 7.67 6.50 -2.38
C GLN A 184 8.22 7.11 -1.08
N LYS A 185 9.30 7.90 -1.13
CA LYS A 185 9.90 8.52 0.07
C LYS A 185 8.93 9.48 0.74
N GLN A 186 8.26 10.32 -0.05
CA GLN A 186 7.23 11.24 0.40
C GLN A 186 6.01 10.49 0.95
N LEU A 187 5.61 9.40 0.27
CA LEU A 187 4.50 8.58 0.73
C LEU A 187 4.80 7.90 2.08
N PHE A 188 6.01 7.36 2.25
CA PHE A 188 6.45 6.78 3.51
C PHE A 188 6.51 7.84 4.61
N CYS A 189 7.06 9.01 4.31
CA CYS A 189 7.08 10.14 5.25
C CYS A 189 5.66 10.59 5.66
N LEU A 190 4.72 10.61 4.71
CA LEU A 190 3.32 10.98 4.96
C LEU A 190 2.64 9.99 5.91
N ILE A 191 2.93 8.69 5.80
CA ILE A 191 2.33 7.68 6.69
C ILE A 191 3.03 7.69 8.06
N GLY A 192 4.35 7.83 8.10
CA GLY A 192 5.15 7.86 9.32
C GLY A 192 5.92 6.55 9.56
N ASP A 193 5.86 6.04 10.79
CA ASP A 193 6.73 4.98 11.30
C ASP A 193 6.34 3.55 10.83
N ILE A 194 6.33 3.33 9.52
CA ILE A 194 5.88 2.08 8.87
C ILE A 194 6.71 0.87 9.31
N GLU A 195 8.03 1.03 9.46
CA GLU A 195 8.93 -0.07 9.81
C GLU A 195 8.61 -0.61 11.21
N ARG A 196 8.37 0.26 12.19
CA ARG A 196 7.92 -0.17 13.52
C ARG A 196 6.52 -0.79 13.51
N LEU A 197 5.62 -0.30 12.67
CA LEU A 197 4.22 -0.73 12.66
C LEU A 197 4.00 -2.09 11.98
N ILE A 198 4.65 -2.34 10.85
CA ILE A 198 4.41 -3.54 10.01
C ILE A 198 5.68 -4.17 9.43
N ASN A 199 6.87 -3.77 9.87
CA ASN A 199 8.17 -4.30 9.40
C ASN A 199 8.43 -4.10 7.91
N VAL A 200 7.83 -3.08 7.30
CA VAL A 200 8.13 -2.69 5.92
C VAL A 200 9.08 -1.50 5.94
N ARG A 201 10.21 -1.63 5.25
CA ARG A 201 11.18 -0.54 5.04
C ARG A 201 11.39 -0.27 3.56
N LEU A 202 11.86 0.95 3.26
CA LEU A 202 12.19 1.40 1.91
C LEU A 202 13.72 1.42 1.72
N THR A 203 14.21 0.85 0.63
CA THR A 203 15.63 0.95 0.24
C THR A 203 15.94 2.33 -0.34
N GLU A 204 17.23 2.64 -0.50
CA GLU A 204 17.67 3.87 -1.19
C GLU A 204 17.12 3.97 -2.63
N SER A 205 17.02 2.83 -3.30
CA SER A 205 16.44 2.64 -4.64
C SER A 205 14.91 2.61 -4.67
N CYS A 206 14.24 2.94 -3.56
CA CYS A 206 12.78 2.98 -3.43
C CYS A 206 12.09 1.62 -3.61
N LEU A 207 12.80 0.51 -3.39
CA LEU A 207 12.20 -0.82 -3.29
C LEU A 207 11.76 -1.07 -1.84
N MET A 208 10.68 -1.84 -1.68
CA MET A 208 10.19 -2.21 -0.36
C MET A 208 10.76 -3.55 0.07
N ILE A 209 11.03 -3.68 1.37
CA ILE A 209 11.39 -4.94 2.02
C ILE A 209 10.39 -5.15 3.16
N PRO A 210 9.61 -6.24 3.16
CA PRO A 210 9.59 -7.36 2.20
C PRO A 210 9.25 -6.96 0.76
N ASN A 211 9.78 -7.70 -0.22
CA ASN A 211 9.57 -7.40 -1.65
C ASN A 211 8.11 -7.54 -2.10
N LYS A 212 7.32 -8.39 -1.42
CA LYS A 212 5.87 -8.48 -1.59
C LYS A 212 5.17 -7.49 -0.67
N SER A 213 5.41 -6.23 -0.98
CA SER A 213 4.71 -5.10 -0.39
C SER A 213 4.26 -4.15 -1.49
N VAL A 214 3.15 -3.46 -1.26
CA VAL A 214 2.67 -2.36 -2.10
C VAL A 214 2.40 -1.15 -1.24
N SER A 215 2.56 0.03 -1.82
CA SER A 215 2.13 1.27 -1.19
C SER A 215 1.46 2.18 -2.21
N GLY A 216 0.57 3.05 -1.75
CA GLY A 216 -0.13 3.99 -2.62
C GLY A 216 -1.05 4.91 -1.86
N MET A 217 -1.88 5.63 -2.62
CA MET A 217 -2.98 6.43 -2.12
C MET A 217 -4.29 5.89 -2.66
N LYS A 218 -5.29 5.73 -1.78
CA LYS A 218 -6.66 5.43 -2.14
C LYS A 218 -7.52 6.65 -1.90
N PHE A 219 -8.41 6.97 -2.82
CA PHE A 219 -9.24 8.18 -2.74
C PHE A 219 -10.56 7.99 -3.46
N GLN A 220 -11.57 8.77 -3.06
CA GLN A 220 -12.87 8.77 -3.70
C GLN A 220 -12.77 9.43 -5.08
N THR A 221 -13.51 8.90 -6.05
CA THR A 221 -13.54 9.40 -7.42
C THR A 221 -14.95 9.26 -8.02
N GLU A 222 -15.32 10.17 -8.90
CA GLU A 222 -16.56 10.07 -9.69
C GLU A 222 -16.36 9.16 -10.92
N ARG A 223 -15.12 9.02 -11.39
CA ARG A 223 -14.74 8.32 -12.62
C ARG A 223 -13.95 7.06 -12.33
N ASP A 224 -14.16 6.02 -13.13
CA ASP A 224 -13.31 4.83 -13.07
C ASP A 224 -11.92 5.19 -13.59
N PHE A 225 -10.92 5.06 -12.71
CA PHE A 225 -9.53 5.31 -13.04
C PHE A 225 -8.67 4.12 -12.62
N ARG A 226 -7.86 3.64 -13.55
CA ARG A 226 -6.78 2.68 -13.32
C ARG A 226 -5.53 3.20 -13.98
N THR A 227 -4.43 3.25 -13.23
CA THR A 227 -3.12 3.66 -13.76
C THR A 227 -2.71 2.90 -15.03
N CYS A 228 -3.16 1.65 -15.22
CA CYS A 228 -2.93 0.86 -16.44
C CYS A 228 -3.45 1.53 -17.73
N GLN A 229 -4.49 2.38 -17.63
CA GLN A 229 -5.02 3.16 -18.76
C GLN A 229 -4.01 4.16 -19.28
N LEU A 230 -3.06 4.58 -18.45
CA LEU A 230 -1.95 5.47 -18.80
C LEU A 230 -0.63 4.74 -18.98
N CYS A 231 -0.63 3.41 -19.01
CA CYS A 231 0.60 2.65 -19.17
C CYS A 231 0.72 2.10 -20.60
N ARG A 232 1.76 2.52 -21.32
CA ARG A 232 2.06 2.11 -22.70
C ARG A 232 2.78 0.77 -22.79
N ARG A 233 3.23 0.21 -21.64
CA ARG A 233 3.85 -1.13 -21.59
C ARG A 233 2.90 -2.19 -22.14
N GLN A 234 3.26 -2.82 -23.26
CA GLN A 234 2.37 -3.78 -23.93
C GLN A 234 2.12 -5.03 -23.09
N THR A 235 3.20 -5.71 -22.68
CA THR A 235 3.12 -6.95 -21.90
C THR A 235 3.36 -6.68 -20.42
N CYS A 236 2.29 -6.75 -19.63
CA CYS A 236 2.33 -6.64 -18.18
C CYS A 236 1.38 -7.69 -17.56
N PRO A 237 1.89 -8.67 -16.79
CA PRO A 237 1.05 -9.71 -16.19
C PRO A 237 0.06 -9.14 -15.15
N ASN A 238 0.35 -7.97 -14.60
CA ASN A 238 -0.48 -7.28 -13.60
C ASN A 238 -1.41 -6.23 -14.23
N ARG A 239 -1.63 -6.27 -15.57
CA ARG A 239 -2.47 -5.28 -16.25
C ARG A 239 -3.94 -5.47 -15.87
N MET A 240 -4.53 -4.43 -15.29
CA MET A 240 -5.94 -4.43 -14.85
C MET A 240 -6.88 -3.66 -15.78
N ALA A 241 -6.35 -2.90 -16.73
CA ALA A 241 -7.13 -2.16 -17.74
C ALA A 241 -6.32 -1.97 -19.04
N PRO A 242 -6.96 -1.90 -20.22
CA PRO A 242 -6.29 -1.58 -21.47
C PRO A 242 -5.72 -0.14 -21.45
N PHE A 243 -4.68 0.10 -22.25
CA PHE A 243 -4.17 1.46 -22.48
C PHE A 243 -5.22 2.30 -23.20
N ASP A 244 -5.40 3.55 -22.77
CA ASP A 244 -6.35 4.49 -23.33
C ASP A 244 -5.58 5.72 -23.86
N ARG A 245 -5.52 5.82 -25.19
CA ARG A 245 -4.82 6.90 -25.89
C ARG A 245 -5.46 8.26 -25.65
N ASN A 246 -6.78 8.33 -25.59
CA ASN A 246 -7.51 9.58 -25.38
C ASN A 246 -7.28 10.08 -23.96
N LEU A 247 -7.35 9.17 -22.99
CA LEU A 247 -7.07 9.50 -21.60
C LEU A 247 -5.61 9.96 -21.41
N TRP A 248 -4.66 9.27 -22.04
CA TRP A 248 -3.26 9.67 -22.07
C TRP A 248 -3.08 11.09 -22.62
N ASN A 249 -3.63 11.35 -23.81
CA ASN A 249 -3.54 12.65 -24.45
C ASN A 249 -4.13 13.74 -23.54
N ALA A 250 -5.30 13.47 -22.92
CA ALA A 250 -5.89 14.37 -21.95
C ALA A 250 -4.97 14.64 -20.75
N PHE A 251 -4.33 13.62 -20.14
CA PHE A 251 -3.42 13.80 -18.99
C PHE A 251 -2.13 14.54 -19.33
N HIS A 252 -1.72 14.51 -20.60
CA HIS A 252 -0.49 15.13 -21.07
C HIS A 252 -0.71 16.39 -21.92
N GLY A 253 -1.94 16.91 -21.99
CA GLY A 253 -2.26 18.11 -22.77
C GLY A 253 -2.03 17.96 -24.28
N LEU A 254 -2.07 16.73 -24.79
CA LEU A 254 -1.92 16.43 -26.22
C LEU A 254 -3.29 16.45 -26.89
N ALA A 255 -3.36 16.90 -28.14
CA ALA A 255 -4.57 16.77 -28.94
C ALA A 255 -4.94 15.28 -29.11
N PRO A 256 -6.24 14.92 -29.11
CA PRO A 256 -6.71 13.54 -29.25
C PRO A 256 -6.18 12.85 -30.50
#